data_AF-A0A1V3TW92-F1
#
_entry.id   AF-A0A1V3TW92-F1
#
_cell.length_a   1.000
_cell.length_b   1.000
_cell.length_c   1.000
_cell.angle_alpha   90.00
_cell.angle_beta   90.00
_cell.angle_gamma   90.00
#
_symmetry.space_group_name_H-M   'P 1'
#
loop_
_entity.id
_entity.type
_entity.pdbx_description
1 polymer ?
#
loop_
_entity_poly.entity_id
_entity_poly.type
_entity_poly.pdbx_seq_one_letter_code
_entity_poly.pdbx_strand_id
1 'polypeptide(L)'
;METLRVKDEDLEFIDIDGGGIPIYHYQGKPFTGIMMEYYNNELYRELGYVNGYQEGVERVFYDNGKIKHEFHLKDNKLHGECKDWDEKGNLISTDYWKNGEKLK
;
A
#
# COMPACT_ATOMS: atom_id res chain seq x y z
N MET A 1 -17.20 10.38 2.87
CA MET A 1 -15.90 11.06 3.01
C MET A 1 -15.01 10.49 1.93
N GLU A 2 -14.35 11.35 1.16
CA GLU A 2 -13.39 10.93 0.13
C GLU A 2 -12.06 10.57 0.81
N THR A 3 -11.43 9.49 0.39
CA THR A 3 -10.12 9.09 0.91
C THR A 3 -9.06 10.05 0.38
N LEU A 4 -8.29 10.67 1.26
CA LEU A 4 -7.17 11.54 0.88
C LEU A 4 -6.12 10.74 0.09
N ARG A 5 -5.69 11.28 -1.05
CA ARG A 5 -4.62 10.71 -1.87
C ARG A 5 -3.54 11.77 -2.05
N VAL A 6 -2.29 11.40 -1.77
CA VAL A 6 -1.13 12.31 -1.85
C VAL A 6 0.03 11.58 -2.51
N LYS A 7 0.97 12.32 -3.08
CA LYS A 7 2.20 11.68 -3.58
C LYS A 7 3.14 11.38 -2.42
N ASP A 8 4.07 10.46 -2.64
CA ASP A 8 5.17 10.19 -1.71
C ASP A 8 5.98 11.45 -1.39
N GLU A 9 6.24 12.32 -2.37
CA GLU A 9 6.96 13.59 -2.19
C GLU A 9 6.25 14.59 -1.25
N ASP A 10 4.93 14.45 -1.06
CA ASP A 10 4.14 15.30 -0.17
C ASP A 10 4.15 14.81 1.29
N LEU A 11 4.66 13.60 1.55
CA LEU A 11 4.72 13.03 2.89
C LEU A 11 6.05 13.34 3.58
N GLU A 12 5.93 13.65 4.86
CA GLU A 12 7.05 13.90 5.75
C GLU A 12 7.38 12.61 6.49
N PHE A 13 8.54 12.01 6.23
CA PHE A 13 9.08 10.98 7.11
C PHE A 13 9.45 11.63 8.45
N ILE A 14 8.90 11.10 9.54
CA ILE A 14 9.08 11.65 10.88
C ILE A 14 10.15 10.89 11.65
N ASP A 15 9.97 9.59 11.80
CA ASP A 15 10.85 8.70 12.56
C ASP A 15 10.59 7.24 12.20
N ILE A 16 11.39 6.35 12.77
CA ILE A 16 11.13 4.92 12.84
C ILE A 16 10.75 4.59 14.29
N ASP A 17 9.62 3.92 14.48
CA ASP A 17 9.20 3.51 15.82
C ASP A 17 10.17 2.48 16.44
N GLY A 18 9.99 2.17 17.73
CA GLY A 18 10.83 1.20 18.42
C GLY A 18 10.79 -0.23 17.84
N GLY A 19 9.86 -0.52 16.92
CA GLY A 19 9.71 -1.78 16.19
C GLY A 19 10.32 -1.75 14.78
N GLY A 20 10.92 -0.64 14.34
CA GLY A 20 11.51 -0.53 13.01
C GLY A 20 10.54 -0.05 11.93
N ILE A 21 9.37 0.48 12.29
CA ILE A 21 8.32 0.87 11.35
C ILE A 21 8.37 2.38 11.09
N PRO A 22 8.49 2.82 9.83
CA PRO A 22 8.45 4.23 9.46
C PRO A 22 7.11 4.90 9.80
N ILE A 23 7.16 6.14 10.29
CA ILE A 23 6.01 6.98 10.58
C ILE A 23 6.00 8.16 9.61
N TYR A 24 4.86 8.37 8.94
CA TYR A 24 4.68 9.46 7.97
C TYR A 24 3.61 10.46 8.41
N HIS A 25 3.89 11.74 8.20
CA HIS A 25 2.93 12.82 8.36
C HIS A 25 2.58 13.47 7.02
N TYR A 26 1.40 14.07 6.95
CA TYR A 26 1.00 14.99 5.90
C TYR A 26 0.59 16.31 6.54
N GLN A 27 1.22 17.42 6.13
CA GLN A 27 0.95 18.76 6.68
C GLN A 27 1.06 18.79 8.21
N GLY A 28 2.12 18.18 8.76
CA GLY A 28 2.40 18.12 10.19
C GLY A 28 1.46 17.22 11.03
N LYS A 29 0.61 16.38 10.42
CA LYS A 29 -0.27 15.44 11.13
C LYS A 29 -0.05 13.99 10.67
N PRO A 30 -0.26 12.98 11.55
CA PRO A 30 -0.19 11.57 11.16
C PRO A 30 -1.03 11.27 9.92
N PHE A 31 -0.40 10.73 8.88
CA PHE A 31 -1.05 10.55 7.60
C PHE A 31 -2.09 9.43 7.66
N THR A 32 -3.28 9.69 7.12
CA THR A 32 -4.32 8.68 6.90
C THR A 32 -4.89 8.87 5.50
N GLY A 33 -4.71 7.89 4.64
CA GLY A 33 -5.04 8.02 3.22
C GLY A 33 -4.26 7.03 2.35
N ILE A 34 -4.16 7.36 1.06
CA ILE A 34 -3.39 6.61 0.07
C ILE A 34 -2.18 7.45 -0.35
N MET A 35 -0.99 6.89 -0.19
CA MET A 35 0.23 7.41 -0.81
C MET A 35 0.34 6.84 -2.23
N MET A 36 0.71 7.68 -3.19
CA MET A 36 0.86 7.32 -4.60
C MET A 36 2.32 7.48 -5.01
N GLU A 37 2.89 6.43 -5.58
CA GLU A 37 4.25 6.46 -6.12
C GLU A 37 4.21 6.39 -7.65
N TYR A 38 5.01 7.24 -8.30
CA TYR A 38 5.08 7.36 -9.76
C TYR A 38 6.48 7.02 -10.28
N TYR A 39 6.54 6.30 -11.40
CA TYR A 39 7.76 5.92 -12.10
C TYR A 39 7.60 6.35 -13.55
N ASN A 40 8.54 7.14 -14.08
CA ASN A 40 8.43 7.76 -15.41
C ASN A 40 7.09 8.51 -15.65
N ASN A 41 6.54 9.16 -14.61
CA ASN A 41 5.24 9.84 -14.59
C ASN A 41 4.02 8.92 -14.70
N GLU A 42 4.19 7.60 -14.60
CA GLU A 42 3.09 6.62 -14.54
C GLU A 42 2.92 6.12 -13.10
N LEU A 43 1.67 5.99 -12.66
CA LEU A 43 1.36 5.46 -11.33
C LEU A 43 1.78 3.99 -11.29
N TYR A 44 2.73 3.65 -10.44
CA TYR A 44 3.19 2.26 -10.31
C TYR A 44 2.79 1.62 -8.98
N ARG A 45 2.47 2.42 -7.95
CA ARG A 45 2.11 1.88 -6.63
C ARG A 45 1.20 2.80 -5.82
N GLU A 46 0.28 2.18 -5.08
CA GLU A 46 -0.56 2.82 -4.08
C GLU A 46 -0.37 2.13 -2.73
N LEU A 47 -0.26 2.91 -1.66
CA LEU A 47 -0.08 2.40 -0.30
C LEU A 47 -1.09 3.03 0.66
N GLY A 48 -1.84 2.18 1.35
CA GLY A 48 -2.72 2.61 2.44
C GLY A 48 -1.94 2.95 3.71
N TYR A 49 -2.36 4.04 4.36
CA TYR A 49 -1.84 4.47 5.65
C TYR A 49 -2.98 4.82 6.61
N VAL A 50 -2.76 4.52 7.90
CA VAL A 50 -3.62 4.89 9.01
C VAL A 50 -2.75 5.41 10.15
N ASN A 51 -3.04 6.62 10.63
CA ASN A 51 -2.31 7.29 11.72
C ASN A 51 -0.77 7.29 11.56
N GLY A 52 -0.30 7.46 10.32
CA GLY A 52 1.11 7.53 9.96
C GLY A 52 1.80 6.19 9.70
N TYR A 53 1.12 5.07 9.91
CA TYR A 53 1.64 3.73 9.69
C TYR A 53 1.04 3.12 8.42
N GLN A 54 1.82 2.34 7.68
CA GLN A 54 1.32 1.61 6.52
C GLN A 54 0.30 0.55 6.99
N GLU A 55 -0.94 0.68 6.56
CA GLU A 55 -2.03 -0.21 6.93
C GLU A 55 -3.13 -0.19 5.87
N GLY A 56 -3.74 -1.37 5.63
CA GLY A 56 -4.78 -1.53 4.63
C GLY A 56 -4.24 -2.06 3.31
N VAL A 57 -4.71 -1.50 2.20
CA VAL A 57 -4.45 -2.07 0.87
C VAL A 57 -3.23 -1.43 0.24
N GLU A 58 -2.34 -2.27 -0.27
CA GLU A 58 -1.28 -1.92 -1.20
C GLU A 58 -1.66 -2.41 -2.60
N ARG A 59 -1.50 -1.57 -3.62
CA ARG A 59 -1.66 -1.96 -5.03
C ARG A 59 -0.41 -1.64 -5.81
N VAL A 60 -0.01 -2.56 -6.67
CA VAL A 60 1.04 -2.36 -7.66
C VAL A 60 0.40 -2.45 -9.04
N PHE A 61 0.85 -1.62 -9.98
CA PHE A 61 0.30 -1.52 -11.31
C PHE A 61 1.32 -1.94 -12.37
N TYR A 62 0.84 -2.48 -13.49
CA TYR A 62 1.60 -2.57 -14.73
C TYR A 62 1.67 -1.20 -15.41
N ASP A 63 2.61 -1.02 -16.34
CA ASP A 63 2.77 0.20 -17.16
C ASP A 63 1.47 0.59 -17.90
N ASN A 64 0.61 -0.38 -18.20
CA ASN A 64 -0.70 -0.12 -18.82
C ASN A 64 -1.79 0.38 -17.84
N GLY A 65 -1.43 0.64 -16.58
CA GLY A 65 -2.30 1.13 -15.51
C GLY A 65 -3.21 0.08 -14.88
N LYS A 66 -3.15 -1.20 -15.31
CA LYS A 66 -3.91 -2.28 -14.68
C LYS A 66 -3.21 -2.76 -13.42
N ILE A 67 -4.02 -3.23 -12.45
CA ILE A 67 -3.49 -3.81 -11.22
C ILE A 67 -2.70 -5.07 -11.56
N LYS A 68 -1.50 -5.13 -11.00
CA LYS A 68 -0.57 -6.26 -11.04
C LYS A 68 -0.68 -7.09 -9.76
N HIS A 69 -0.62 -6.40 -8.61
CA HIS A 69 -0.73 -7.01 -7.30
C HIS A 69 -1.65 -6.18 -6.40
N GLU A 70 -2.41 -6.84 -5.53
CA GLU A 70 -3.14 -6.22 -4.44
C GLU A 70 -2.84 -7.02 -3.17
N PHE A 71 -2.27 -6.34 -2.17
CA PHE A 71 -1.93 -6.92 -0.88
C PHE A 71 -2.70 -6.22 0.22
N HIS A 72 -3.05 -6.95 1.27
CA HIS A 72 -3.61 -6.38 2.47
C HIS A 72 -2.58 -6.49 3.60
N LEU A 73 -2.31 -5.36 4.25
CA LEU A 73 -1.40 -5.24 5.38
C LEU A 73 -2.17 -4.86 6.64
N LYS A 74 -1.78 -5.48 7.74
CA LYS A 74 -2.22 -5.14 9.10
C LYS A 74 -1.05 -5.34 10.07
N ASP A 75 -0.81 -4.38 10.95
CA ASP A 75 0.29 -4.44 11.92
C ASP A 75 1.65 -4.78 11.26
N ASN A 76 1.91 -4.18 10.09
CA ASN A 76 3.10 -4.41 9.25
C ASN A 76 3.29 -5.85 8.74
N LYS A 77 2.21 -6.62 8.65
CA LYS A 77 2.23 -7.99 8.13
C LYS A 77 1.13 -8.19 7.10
N LEU A 78 1.36 -9.10 6.14
CA LEU A 78 0.32 -9.54 5.22
C LEU A 78 -0.85 -10.14 6.02
N HIS A 79 -2.05 -9.66 5.74
CA HIS A 79 -3.25 -10.06 6.44
C HIS A 79 -4.48 -9.88 5.54
N GLY A 80 -5.18 -10.97 5.25
CA GLY A 80 -6.34 -10.99 4.38
C GLY A 80 -5.99 -11.53 3.01
N GLU A 81 -6.77 -11.10 2.02
CA GLU A 81 -6.66 -11.55 0.64
C GLU A 81 -5.49 -10.87 -0.07
N CYS A 82 -4.75 -11.62 -0.87
CA CYS A 82 -3.73 -11.11 -1.77
C CYS A 82 -4.01 -11.66 -3.16
N LYS A 83 -3.96 -10.80 -4.17
CA LYS A 83 -4.31 -11.15 -5.54
C LYS A 83 -3.24 -10.72 -6.51
N ASP A 84 -3.03 -11.55 -7.52
CA ASP A 84 -2.15 -11.29 -8.64
C ASP A 84 -2.94 -11.33 -9.94
N TRP A 85 -2.65 -10.42 -10.85
CA TRP A 85 -3.24 -10.38 -12.17
C TRP A 85 -2.17 -10.32 -13.26
N ASP A 86 -2.51 -10.79 -14.45
CA ASP A 86 -1.68 -10.60 -15.64
C ASP A 86 -1.87 -9.19 -16.23
N GLU A 87 -1.03 -8.82 -17.20
CA GLU A 87 -1.12 -7.53 -17.91
C GLU A 87 -2.45 -7.32 -18.64
N LYS A 88 -3.22 -8.39 -18.90
CA LYS A 88 -4.55 -8.29 -19.52
C LYS A 88 -5.63 -8.02 -18.48
N GLY A 89 -5.33 -8.16 -17.19
CA GLY A 89 -6.26 -8.02 -16.07
C GLY A 89 -6.94 -9.34 -15.67
N ASN A 90 -6.43 -10.49 -16.14
CA ASN A 90 -6.93 -11.79 -15.71
C ASN A 90 -6.31 -12.15 -14.37
N LEU A 91 -7.14 -12.61 -13.43
CA LEU A 91 -6.69 -13.08 -12.13
C LEU A 91 -5.82 -14.34 -12.31
N ILE A 92 -4.59 -14.29 -11.81
CA ILE A 92 -3.62 -15.39 -11.82
C ILE A 92 -3.77 -16.22 -10.54
N SER A 93 -3.83 -15.56 -9.39
CA SER A 93 -3.86 -16.20 -8.08
C SER A 93 -4.60 -15.36 -7.06
N THR A 94 -5.19 -16.07 -6.09
CA THR A 94 -5.66 -15.51 -4.84
C THR A 94 -5.07 -16.33 -3.71
N ASP A 95 -4.36 -15.65 -2.81
CA ASP A 95 -3.83 -16.23 -1.58
C ASP A 95 -4.47 -15.54 -0.37
N TYR A 96 -4.58 -16.25 0.74
CA TYR A 96 -5.04 -15.67 2.00
C TYR A 96 -3.92 -15.73 3.03
N TRP A 97 -3.74 -14.64 3.76
CA TRP A 97 -2.71 -14.49 4.76
C TRP A 97 -3.31 -14.12 6.11
N LYS A 98 -2.69 -14.55 7.19
CA LYS A 98 -3.04 -14.11 8.53
C LYS A 98 -1.76 -13.84 9.30
N ASN A 99 -1.55 -12.57 9.67
CA ASN A 99 -0.41 -12.13 10.48
C ASN A 99 0.95 -12.56 9.90
N GLY A 100 1.08 -12.48 8.57
CA GLY A 100 2.30 -12.83 7.84
C GLY A 100 2.41 -14.31 7.47
N GLU A 101 1.44 -15.16 7.85
CA GLU A 101 1.42 -16.58 7.48
C GLU A 101 0.42 -16.85 6.36
N LYS A 102 0.87 -17.51 5.29
CA LYS A 102 0.01 -17.94 4.19
C LYS A 102 -0.89 -19.08 4.66
N LEU A 103 -2.20 -18.89 4.53
CA LEU A 103 -3.20 -19.91 4.77
C LEU A 103 -3.18 -20.89 3.60
N LYS A 104 -3.16 -22.18 3.92
CA LYS A 104 -3.22 -23.29 2.95
C LYS A 104 -4.66 -23.67 2.64
#